data_AF-A0A939HUY8-F1
#
_entry.id   AF-A0A939HUY8-F1
#
_cell.length_a   1.000
_cell.length_b   1.000
_cell.length_c   1.000
_cell.angle_alpha   90.00
_cell.angle_beta   90.00
_cell.angle_gamma   90.00
#
_symmetry.space_group_name_H-M   'P 1'
#
loop_
_entity.id
_entity.type
_entity.pdbx_description
1 polymer ?
#
loop_
_entity_poly.entity_id
_entity_poly.type
_entity_poly.pdbx_seq_one_letter_code
_entity_poly.pdbx_strand_id
1 'polypeptide(L)'
;MSDNQVSRIQGYVNNLSDLQQPNKEMMQLFYQRYFNVKRWLFIALEDYNAAYRYWALSEPSVTPSIVSRASILQENLNTIKGAYIAAIQSFSPAPSTFDDKFCFIKDHNALETFKKNKKLVWTISKQEPVFESLDRVRLDKVRVWLDGAKHKDSNGTIYISISTDGRYYDRLGSKEYQFVGEPVRRFFQYIPNDKLTTDEKIQLDGDVTEQFRDAYFRPTPFTTWIISLPDDNSNNQRVDLTNITQIRVEFAGSAIAS
;
A
#
# COMPACT_ATOMS: atom_id res chain seq x y z
N MET A 1 -10.39 21.83 15.69
CA MET A 1 -9.86 23.09 16.24
C MET A 1 -10.56 23.34 17.56
N SER A 2 -9.93 23.94 18.56
CA SER A 2 -10.68 24.30 19.78
C SER A 2 -11.52 25.55 19.52
N ASP A 3 -12.76 25.58 20.03
CA ASP A 3 -13.71 26.69 19.84
C ASP A 3 -13.12 28.05 20.28
N ASN A 4 -12.25 28.01 21.27
CA ASN A 4 -11.54 29.18 21.81
C ASN A 4 -10.63 29.85 20.76
N GLN A 5 -10.06 29.08 19.83
CA GLN A 5 -9.23 29.64 18.75
C GLN A 5 -10.06 30.28 17.65
N VAL A 6 -11.26 29.75 17.37
CA VAL A 6 -12.18 30.29 16.35
C VAL A 6 -12.74 31.62 16.85
N SER A 7 -13.18 31.67 18.11
CA SER A 7 -13.70 32.90 18.73
C SER A 7 -12.67 34.02 18.78
N ARG A 8 -11.39 33.70 19.06
CA ARG A 8 -10.31 34.70 19.00
C ARG A 8 -10.13 35.28 17.60
N ILE A 9 -10.10 34.44 16.56
CA ILE A 9 -9.92 34.92 15.18
C ILE A 9 -11.11 35.78 14.74
N GLN A 10 -12.33 35.39 15.10
CA GLN A 10 -13.54 36.16 14.79
C GLN A 10 -13.51 37.55 15.45
N GLY A 11 -13.06 37.63 16.71
CA GLY A 11 -12.88 38.91 17.41
C GLY A 11 -11.86 39.82 16.72
N TYR A 12 -10.76 39.27 16.21
CA TYR A 12 -9.75 40.05 15.48
C TYR A 12 -10.23 40.54 14.11
N VAL A 13 -11.01 39.73 13.37
CA VAL A 13 -11.62 40.14 12.08
C VAL A 13 -12.60 41.30 12.29
N ASN A 14 -13.41 41.24 13.35
CA ASN A 14 -14.36 42.31 13.68
C ASN A 14 -13.64 43.63 14.08
N ASN A 15 -12.50 43.54 14.77
CA ASN A 15 -11.70 44.72 15.12
C ASN A 15 -11.02 45.37 13.91
N LEU A 16 -10.73 44.61 12.85
CA LEU A 16 -10.21 45.13 11.58
C LEU A 16 -11.27 45.87 10.75
N SER A 17 -12.53 45.41 10.80
CA SER A 17 -13.64 46.12 10.15
C SER A 17 -13.93 47.50 10.78
N ASP A 18 -13.55 47.69 12.04
CA ASP A 18 -13.71 48.94 12.78
C ASP A 18 -12.52 49.93 12.63
N LEU A 19 -11.69 49.77 11.58
CA LEU A 19 -10.58 50.67 11.19
C LEU A 19 -9.47 50.86 12.25
N GLN A 20 -9.38 50.00 13.26
CA GLN A 20 -8.27 50.05 14.22
C GLN A 20 -6.99 49.47 13.59
N GLN A 21 -5.84 50.11 13.83
CA GLN A 21 -4.56 49.62 13.31
C GLN A 21 -4.28 48.19 13.80
N PRO A 22 -3.72 47.32 12.94
CA PRO A 22 -3.43 45.94 13.33
C PRO A 22 -2.55 45.87 14.59
N ASN A 23 -3.07 45.32 15.68
CA ASN A 23 -2.24 45.08 16.86
C ASN A 23 -1.21 43.97 16.56
N LYS A 24 -0.03 44.04 17.19
CA LYS A 24 1.09 43.11 16.92
C LYS A 24 0.71 41.64 17.14
N GLU A 25 -0.15 41.37 18.11
CA GLU A 25 -0.64 40.03 18.43
C GLU A 25 -1.48 39.43 17.30
N MET A 26 -2.36 40.22 16.68
CA MET A 26 -3.16 39.81 15.55
C MET A 26 -2.29 39.49 14.35
N MET A 27 -1.30 40.34 14.03
CA MET A 27 -0.33 40.06 12.97
C MET A 27 0.42 38.75 13.23
N GLN A 28 0.87 38.52 14.47
CA GLN A 28 1.53 37.28 14.86
C GLN A 28 0.63 36.05 14.66
N LEU A 29 -0.65 36.13 15.03
CA LEU A 29 -1.62 35.05 14.82
C LEU A 29 -1.88 34.78 13.34
N PHE A 30 -2.04 35.82 12.51
CA PHE A 30 -2.17 35.67 11.06
C PHE A 30 -0.93 35.01 10.44
N TYR A 31 0.27 35.44 10.83
CA TYR A 31 1.51 34.82 10.37
C TYR A 31 1.57 33.34 10.77
N GLN A 32 1.25 32.99 12.02
CA GLN A 32 1.21 31.60 12.46
C GLN A 32 0.23 30.76 11.65
N ARG A 33 -0.97 31.28 11.37
CA ARG A 33 -1.97 30.59 10.53
C ARG A 33 -1.47 30.40 9.11
N TYR A 34 -0.90 31.45 8.51
CA TYR A 34 -0.31 31.39 7.18
C TYR A 34 0.82 30.35 7.08
N PHE A 35 1.74 30.34 8.06
CA PHE A 35 2.81 29.34 8.12
C PHE A 35 2.28 27.92 8.27
N ASN A 36 1.25 27.72 9.09
CA ASN A 36 0.61 26.40 9.25
C ASN A 36 -0.01 25.92 7.94
N VAL A 37 -0.75 26.78 7.22
CA VAL A 37 -1.32 26.44 5.91
C VAL A 37 -0.22 26.09 4.91
N LYS A 38 0.84 26.90 4.85
CA LYS A 38 2.01 26.60 4.00
C LYS A 38 2.63 25.24 4.32
N ARG A 39 2.79 24.91 5.60
CA ARG A 39 3.35 23.62 6.02
C ARG A 39 2.49 22.46 5.55
N TRP A 40 1.17 22.52 5.74
CA TRP A 40 0.26 21.47 5.30
C TRP A 40 0.22 21.32 3.77
N LEU A 41 0.23 22.44 3.04
CA LEU A 41 0.31 22.40 1.57
C LEU A 41 1.63 21.79 1.10
N PHE A 42 2.75 22.15 1.74
CA PHE A 42 4.06 21.57 1.41
C PHE A 42 4.07 20.06 1.65
N ILE A 43 3.59 19.58 2.80
CA ILE A 43 3.51 18.14 3.11
C ILE A 43 2.64 17.42 2.08
N ALA A 44 1.45 17.96 1.80
CA ALA A 44 0.55 17.36 0.82
C ALA A 44 1.22 17.25 -0.57
N LEU A 45 1.95 18.28 -1.01
CA LEU A 45 2.66 18.25 -2.28
C LEU A 45 3.77 17.21 -2.33
N GLU A 46 4.53 17.05 -1.25
CA GLU A 46 5.55 15.99 -1.13
C GLU A 46 4.91 14.61 -1.22
N ASP A 47 3.78 14.39 -0.52
CA ASP A 47 3.03 13.13 -0.58
C ASP A 47 2.49 12.86 -1.99
N TYR A 48 1.93 13.88 -2.66
CA TYR A 48 1.47 13.78 -4.05
C TYR A 48 2.62 13.47 -5.01
N ASN A 49 3.80 14.07 -4.82
CA ASN A 49 4.99 13.79 -5.62
C ASN A 49 5.46 12.34 -5.41
N ALA A 50 5.49 11.85 -4.17
CA ALA A 50 5.84 10.47 -3.88
C ALA A 50 4.85 9.48 -4.52
N ALA A 51 3.54 9.75 -4.38
CA ALA A 51 2.49 8.95 -5.00
C ALA A 51 2.58 8.98 -6.54
N TYR A 52 2.84 10.14 -7.14
CA TYR A 52 3.05 10.29 -8.57
C TYR A 52 4.26 9.48 -9.03
N ARG A 53 5.42 9.59 -8.36
CA ARG A 53 6.61 8.80 -8.71
C ARG A 53 6.36 7.30 -8.68
N TYR A 54 5.67 6.84 -7.64
CA TYR A 54 5.31 5.44 -7.50
C TYR A 54 4.34 4.96 -8.59
N TRP A 55 3.32 5.76 -8.88
CA TRP A 55 2.24 5.36 -9.77
C TRP A 55 2.58 5.57 -11.25
N ALA A 56 3.21 6.69 -11.60
CA ALA A 56 3.58 7.04 -12.96
C ALA A 56 4.93 6.43 -13.38
N LEU A 57 5.75 5.97 -12.43
CA LEU A 57 7.14 5.57 -12.67
C LEU A 57 7.94 6.66 -13.41
N SER A 58 7.72 7.91 -13.01
CA SER A 58 8.35 9.09 -13.58
C SER A 58 8.62 10.12 -12.49
N GLU A 59 9.64 10.95 -12.70
CA GLU A 59 9.90 12.09 -11.83
C GLU A 59 8.80 13.16 -11.98
N PRO A 60 8.40 13.84 -10.89
CA PRO A 60 7.40 14.88 -10.92
C PRO A 60 7.97 16.12 -11.62
N SER A 61 7.11 16.87 -12.33
CA SER A 61 7.51 18.09 -13.04
C SER A 61 7.78 19.29 -12.13
N VAL A 62 7.37 19.21 -10.86
CA VAL A 62 7.51 20.27 -9.87
C VAL A 62 8.03 19.71 -8.55
N THR A 63 8.99 20.42 -7.96
CA THR A 63 9.50 20.14 -6.61
C THR A 63 9.05 21.26 -5.69
N PRO A 64 8.18 21.01 -4.71
CA PRO A 64 7.72 22.05 -3.81
C PRO A 64 8.86 22.52 -2.90
N SER A 65 8.75 23.74 -2.40
CA SER A 65 9.72 24.30 -1.47
C SER A 65 9.00 24.98 -0.32
N ILE A 66 9.44 24.73 0.90
CA ILE A 66 8.82 25.28 2.11
C ILE A 66 8.88 26.81 2.17
N VAL A 67 9.86 27.41 1.48
CA VAL A 67 10.00 28.87 1.40
C VAL A 67 9.06 29.49 0.35
N SER A 68 8.50 28.70 -0.58
CA SER A 68 7.56 29.18 -1.59
C SER A 68 6.31 29.82 -0.99
N ARG A 69 5.70 30.77 -1.72
CA ARG A 69 4.43 31.39 -1.32
C ARG A 69 3.29 30.38 -1.41
N ALA A 70 2.24 30.54 -0.59
CA ALA A 70 1.08 29.64 -0.61
C ALA A 70 0.42 29.56 -1.99
N SER A 71 0.37 30.67 -2.75
CA SER A 71 -0.15 30.69 -4.13
C SER A 71 0.63 29.79 -5.08
N ILE A 72 1.97 29.78 -4.97
CA ILE A 72 2.85 28.91 -5.78
C ILE A 72 2.65 27.45 -5.39
N LEU A 73 2.50 27.14 -4.10
CA LEU A 73 2.20 25.79 -3.64
C LEU A 73 0.84 25.30 -4.19
N GLN A 74 -0.16 26.19 -4.23
CA GLN A 74 -1.47 25.88 -4.81
C GLN A 74 -1.40 25.63 -6.32
N GLU A 75 -0.62 26.42 -7.05
CA GLU A 75 -0.36 26.23 -8.49
C GLU A 75 0.34 24.88 -8.74
N ASN A 76 1.40 24.58 -7.98
CA ASN A 76 2.10 23.30 -8.06
C ASN A 76 1.16 22.11 -7.84
N LEU A 77 0.19 22.23 -6.92
CA LEU A 77 -0.80 21.18 -6.66
C LEU A 77 -1.64 20.88 -7.91
N ASN A 78 -2.06 21.93 -8.61
CA ASN A 78 -2.83 21.78 -9.84
C ASN A 78 -1.97 21.17 -10.95
N THR A 79 -0.70 21.58 -11.06
CA THR A 79 0.26 21.00 -12.00
C THR A 79 0.47 19.51 -11.78
N ILE A 80 0.66 19.06 -10.53
CA ILE A 80 0.83 17.63 -10.21
C ILE A 80 -0.44 16.83 -10.53
N LYS A 81 -1.62 17.37 -10.21
CA LYS A 81 -2.89 16.73 -10.56
C LYS A 81 -3.05 16.55 -12.08
N GLY A 82 -2.69 17.57 -12.86
CA GLY A 82 -2.67 17.48 -14.32
C GLY A 82 -1.67 16.45 -14.85
N ALA A 83 -0.45 16.45 -14.30
CA ALA A 83 0.59 15.48 -14.65
C ALA A 83 0.16 14.02 -14.35
N TYR A 84 -0.52 13.79 -13.22
CA TYR A 84 -1.06 12.49 -12.86
C TYR A 84 -2.04 11.96 -13.93
N ILE A 85 -3.00 12.79 -14.35
CA ILE A 85 -3.96 12.43 -15.41
C ILE A 85 -3.23 12.12 -16.73
N ALA A 86 -2.25 12.94 -17.11
CA ALA A 86 -1.45 12.72 -18.31
C ALA A 86 -0.65 11.42 -18.25
N ALA A 87 -0.09 11.07 -17.08
CA ALA A 87 0.64 9.83 -16.89
C ALA A 87 -0.26 8.60 -17.09
N ILE A 88 -1.50 8.62 -16.59
CA ILE A 88 -2.48 7.53 -16.83
C ILE A 88 -2.66 7.30 -18.33
N GLN A 89 -2.81 8.38 -19.09
CA GLN A 89 -3.08 8.35 -20.52
C GLN A 89 -1.84 7.98 -21.35
N SER A 90 -0.63 8.15 -20.80
CA SER A 90 0.62 7.84 -21.50
C SER A 90 0.97 6.36 -21.55
N PHE A 91 0.37 5.52 -20.71
CA PHE A 91 0.69 4.10 -20.69
C PHE A 91 0.19 3.41 -21.96
N SER A 92 1.12 2.80 -22.68
CA SER A 92 0.86 2.04 -23.89
C SER A 92 1.66 0.72 -23.83
N PRO A 93 0.99 -0.45 -23.71
CA PRO A 93 -0.45 -0.60 -23.56
C PRO A 93 -0.99 -0.04 -22.23
N ALA A 94 -2.30 0.22 -22.18
CA ALA A 94 -2.94 0.65 -20.94
C ALA A 94 -2.87 -0.46 -19.87
N PRO A 95 -2.76 -0.12 -18.57
CA PRO A 95 -2.77 -1.10 -17.51
C PRO A 95 -4.02 -1.98 -17.57
N SER A 96 -3.84 -3.29 -17.49
CA SER A 96 -4.89 -4.30 -17.53
C SER A 96 -4.87 -5.15 -16.25
N THR A 97 -6.02 -5.71 -15.88
CA THR A 97 -6.12 -6.59 -14.71
C THR A 97 -5.53 -7.97 -15.01
N PHE A 98 -5.01 -8.62 -13.97
CA PHE A 98 -4.64 -10.02 -13.99
C PHE A 98 -5.09 -10.70 -12.70
N ASP A 99 -5.33 -12.00 -12.80
CA ASP A 99 -5.62 -12.89 -11.70
C ASP A 99 -4.73 -14.14 -11.82
N ASP A 100 -4.80 -15.05 -10.84
CA ASP A 100 -4.24 -16.40 -10.93
C ASP A 100 -2.72 -16.46 -11.21
N LYS A 101 -1.95 -15.48 -10.70
CA LYS A 101 -0.49 -15.53 -10.72
C LYS A 101 0.03 -16.23 -9.47
N PHE A 102 0.64 -17.41 -9.65
CA PHE A 102 1.07 -18.26 -8.54
C PHE A 102 2.58 -18.35 -8.40
N CYS A 103 3.07 -18.18 -7.17
CA CYS A 103 4.40 -18.58 -6.76
C CYS A 103 4.31 -19.79 -5.82
N PHE A 104 5.24 -20.74 -5.97
CA PHE A 104 5.25 -21.98 -5.20
C PHE A 104 6.54 -22.09 -4.40
N ILE A 105 6.41 -22.10 -3.07
CA ILE A 105 7.53 -22.26 -2.15
C ILE A 105 7.59 -23.73 -1.77
N LYS A 106 8.52 -24.46 -2.40
CA LYS A 106 8.73 -25.91 -2.24
C LYS A 106 10.06 -26.25 -1.56
N ASP A 107 10.89 -25.25 -1.27
CA ASP A 107 12.19 -25.46 -0.63
C ASP A 107 12.02 -26.13 0.74
N HIS A 108 12.70 -27.25 0.95
CA HIS A 108 12.53 -28.06 2.15
C HIS A 108 12.90 -27.28 3.41
N ASN A 109 14.00 -26.52 3.38
CA ASN A 109 14.45 -25.75 4.55
C ASN A 109 13.46 -24.63 4.90
N ALA A 110 12.91 -23.95 3.90
CA ALA A 110 11.87 -22.94 4.08
C ALA A 110 10.60 -23.54 4.71
N LEU A 111 10.15 -24.71 4.24
CA LEU A 111 8.98 -25.40 4.77
C LEU A 111 9.20 -25.87 6.22
N GLU A 112 10.34 -26.49 6.52
CA GLU A 112 10.65 -26.92 7.89
C GLU A 112 10.80 -25.72 8.85
N THR A 113 11.40 -24.62 8.38
CA THR A 113 11.46 -23.37 9.13
C THR A 113 10.06 -22.83 9.40
N PHE A 114 9.16 -22.85 8.42
CA PHE A 114 7.78 -22.41 8.59
C PHE A 114 7.01 -23.32 9.55
N LYS A 115 7.15 -24.65 9.46
CA LYS A 115 6.52 -25.59 10.41
C LYS A 115 6.94 -25.32 11.86
N LYS A 116 8.23 -25.02 12.07
CA LYS A 116 8.79 -24.77 13.41
C LYS A 116 8.43 -23.39 13.95
N ASN A 117 8.59 -22.34 13.13
CA ASN A 117 8.53 -20.96 13.58
C ASN A 117 7.21 -20.26 13.21
N LYS A 118 6.34 -20.92 12.43
CA LYS A 118 5.09 -20.37 11.88
C LYS A 118 5.27 -19.05 11.14
N LYS A 119 6.48 -18.84 10.61
CA LYS A 119 6.89 -17.61 9.93
C LYS A 119 7.88 -17.96 8.83
N LEU A 120 7.67 -17.35 7.67
CA LEU A 120 8.51 -17.44 6.51
C LEU A 120 8.82 -16.03 6.00
N VAL A 121 10.07 -15.82 5.62
CA VAL A 121 10.52 -14.61 4.91
C VAL A 121 10.95 -15.05 3.52
N TRP A 122 10.36 -14.44 2.50
CA TRP A 122 10.53 -14.85 1.11
C TRP A 122 10.60 -13.61 0.22
N THR A 123 11.59 -13.55 -0.66
CA THR A 123 11.81 -12.39 -1.54
C THR A 123 11.43 -12.77 -2.97
N ILE A 124 10.63 -11.92 -3.60
CA ILE A 124 10.36 -12.01 -5.04
C ILE A 124 11.27 -11.03 -5.75
N SER A 125 12.10 -11.54 -6.65
CA SER A 125 12.96 -10.70 -7.48
C SER A 125 12.17 -10.05 -8.63
N LYS A 126 12.67 -8.95 -9.20
CA LYS A 126 12.08 -8.34 -10.41
C LYS A 126 12.06 -9.31 -11.60
N GLN A 127 12.93 -10.32 -11.60
CA GLN A 127 13.06 -11.31 -12.66
C GLN A 127 12.22 -12.57 -12.39
N GLU A 128 11.30 -12.53 -11.42
CA GLU A 128 10.44 -13.66 -11.11
C GLU A 128 9.64 -14.08 -12.37
N PRO A 129 9.77 -15.35 -12.83
CA PRO A 129 9.19 -15.80 -14.09
C PRO A 129 7.68 -15.60 -14.21
N VAL A 130 6.92 -15.69 -13.11
CA VAL A 130 5.46 -15.53 -13.13
C VAL A 130 5.02 -14.13 -13.61
N PHE A 131 5.90 -13.13 -13.50
CA PHE A 131 5.68 -11.75 -13.93
C PHE A 131 6.53 -11.36 -15.15
N GLU A 132 7.22 -12.28 -15.83
CA GLU A 132 8.19 -11.97 -16.91
C GLU A 132 7.63 -11.05 -18.00
N SER A 133 6.39 -11.30 -18.44
CA SER A 133 5.72 -10.53 -19.51
C SER A 133 4.97 -9.28 -19.00
N LEU A 134 5.24 -8.85 -17.78
CA LEU A 134 4.53 -7.77 -17.10
C LEU A 134 5.51 -6.73 -16.54
N ASP A 135 5.15 -5.48 -16.77
CA ASP A 135 5.72 -4.28 -16.17
C ASP A 135 4.71 -3.61 -15.25
N ARG A 136 5.23 -2.75 -14.35
CA ARG A 136 4.42 -1.95 -13.42
C ARG A 136 3.31 -2.77 -12.74
N VAL A 137 3.70 -3.86 -12.10
CA VAL A 137 2.76 -4.76 -11.42
C VAL A 137 2.28 -4.13 -10.10
N ARG A 138 0.97 -4.04 -9.91
CA ARG A 138 0.31 -3.49 -8.70
C ARG A 138 -0.68 -4.51 -8.19
N LEU A 139 -0.48 -4.97 -6.97
CA LEU A 139 -1.28 -5.99 -6.32
C LEU A 139 -2.49 -5.36 -5.64
N ASP A 140 -3.67 -5.88 -5.98
CA ASP A 140 -4.91 -5.60 -5.26
C ASP A 140 -5.20 -6.71 -4.23
N LYS A 141 -4.72 -7.94 -4.48
CA LYS A 141 -4.99 -9.12 -3.66
C LYS A 141 -3.78 -10.02 -3.54
N VAL A 142 -3.59 -10.59 -2.34
CA VAL A 142 -2.60 -11.63 -2.06
C VAL A 142 -3.23 -12.71 -1.19
N ARG A 143 -3.17 -13.96 -1.65
CA ARG A 143 -3.63 -15.14 -0.88
C ARG A 143 -2.46 -16.07 -0.62
N VAL A 144 -2.52 -16.78 0.50
CA VAL A 144 -1.50 -17.75 0.88
C VAL A 144 -2.19 -19.04 1.31
N TRP A 145 -1.89 -20.10 0.58
CA TRP A 145 -2.42 -21.43 0.78
C TRP A 145 -1.31 -22.35 1.35
N LEU A 146 -1.65 -23.12 2.37
CA LEU A 146 -0.76 -24.10 3.01
C LEU A 146 -1.17 -25.51 2.55
N ASP A 147 -0.66 -25.93 1.40
CA ASP A 147 -1.12 -27.15 0.75
C ASP A 147 -0.72 -28.39 1.57
N GLY A 148 -1.72 -29.13 2.07
CA GLY A 148 -1.55 -30.27 2.96
C GLY A 148 -1.68 -29.95 4.45
N ALA A 149 -1.85 -28.67 4.82
CA ALA A 149 -2.24 -28.31 6.17
C ALA A 149 -3.68 -28.75 6.46
N LYS A 150 -3.93 -29.18 7.70
CA LYS A 150 -5.26 -29.56 8.17
C LYS A 150 -5.66 -28.78 9.40
N HIS A 151 -6.94 -28.62 9.62
CA HIS A 151 -7.46 -28.12 10.88
C HIS A 151 -8.08 -29.27 11.68
N LYS A 152 -7.83 -29.33 13.00
CA LYS A 152 -8.38 -30.41 13.86
C LYS A 152 -9.92 -30.42 13.93
N ASP A 153 -10.53 -29.25 13.79
CA ASP A 153 -11.98 -29.08 13.60
C ASP A 153 -12.35 -29.04 12.12
N SER A 154 -13.44 -29.73 11.75
CA SER A 154 -13.90 -29.87 10.36
C SER A 154 -14.24 -28.56 9.64
N ASN A 155 -14.61 -27.52 10.39
CA ASN A 155 -14.92 -26.18 9.87
C ASN A 155 -13.95 -25.11 10.39
N GLY A 156 -12.84 -25.52 10.99
CA GLY A 156 -11.88 -24.56 11.51
C GLY A 156 -11.11 -23.87 10.39
N THR A 157 -10.69 -22.64 10.66
CA THR A 157 -10.10 -21.78 9.64
C THR A 157 -8.62 -21.57 9.90
N ILE A 158 -7.84 -21.52 8.83
CA ILE A 158 -6.45 -21.09 8.88
C ILE A 158 -6.43 -19.58 8.69
N TYR A 159 -5.73 -18.86 9.58
CA TYR A 159 -5.56 -17.41 9.53
C TYR A 159 -4.10 -17.06 9.22
N ILE A 160 -3.88 -16.47 8.05
CA ILE A 160 -2.54 -16.06 7.59
C ILE A 160 -2.41 -14.54 7.68
N SER A 161 -1.31 -14.08 8.27
CA SER A 161 -0.87 -12.69 8.19
C SER A 161 0.19 -12.57 7.11
N ILE A 162 0.00 -11.60 6.22
CA ILE A 162 0.87 -11.32 5.08
C ILE A 162 1.36 -9.88 5.23
N SER A 163 2.68 -9.69 5.26
CA SER A 163 3.25 -8.35 5.28
C SER A 163 4.50 -8.23 4.42
N THR A 164 4.98 -7.01 4.23
CA THR A 164 6.23 -6.72 3.50
C THR A 164 7.26 -6.08 4.41
N ASP A 165 8.50 -5.88 3.94
CA ASP A 165 9.56 -5.15 4.67
C ASP A 165 9.56 -3.64 4.40
N GLY A 166 8.64 -3.14 3.56
CA GLY A 166 8.54 -1.74 3.16
C GLY A 166 9.51 -1.31 2.06
N ARG A 167 10.33 -2.22 1.51
CA ARG A 167 11.19 -1.97 0.34
C ARG A 167 10.58 -2.60 -0.89
N TYR A 168 10.36 -1.78 -1.91
CA TYR A 168 9.64 -2.18 -3.10
C TYR A 168 10.47 -1.91 -4.34
N TYR A 169 10.44 -2.83 -5.29
CA TYR A 169 11.13 -2.70 -6.57
C TYR A 169 10.12 -2.75 -7.71
N ASP A 170 10.44 -2.08 -8.81
CA ASP A 170 9.56 -2.06 -9.97
C ASP A 170 10.32 -1.85 -11.26
N ARG A 171 9.63 -2.03 -12.38
CA ARG A 171 10.16 -1.83 -13.73
C ARG A 171 9.10 -1.34 -14.70
N LEU A 172 9.56 -0.61 -15.71
CA LEU A 172 8.80 -0.20 -16.88
C LEU A 172 9.73 -0.10 -18.08
N GLY A 173 9.56 -0.98 -19.05
CA GLY A 173 10.52 -1.23 -20.12
C GLY A 173 11.90 -1.56 -19.56
N SER A 174 12.92 -0.85 -20.02
CA SER A 174 14.30 -1.03 -19.56
C SER A 174 14.63 -0.28 -18.26
N LYS A 175 13.69 0.48 -17.69
CA LYS A 175 13.93 1.29 -16.50
C LYS A 175 13.53 0.53 -15.25
N GLU A 176 14.35 0.67 -14.22
CA GLU A 176 14.12 0.06 -12.91
C GLU A 176 13.91 1.14 -11.86
N TYR A 177 13.09 0.81 -10.86
CA TYR A 177 12.69 1.71 -9.80
C TYR A 177 12.79 1.04 -8.45
N GLN A 178 13.04 1.84 -7.42
CA GLN A 178 13.06 1.43 -6.03
C GLN A 178 12.31 2.43 -5.18
N PHE A 179 11.51 1.92 -4.24
CA PHE A 179 10.72 2.71 -3.32
C PHE A 179 10.89 2.20 -1.90
N VAL A 180 10.75 3.12 -0.95
CA VAL A 180 10.58 2.81 0.47
C VAL A 180 9.25 3.41 0.88
N GLY A 181 8.44 2.60 1.56
CA GLY A 181 7.12 3.01 2.03
C GLY A 181 6.71 2.22 3.25
N GLU A 182 5.47 2.41 3.68
CA GLU A 182 4.93 1.63 4.78
C GLU A 182 4.86 0.13 4.40
N PRO A 183 5.24 -0.77 5.31
CA PRO A 183 4.96 -2.19 5.17
C PRO A 183 3.47 -2.43 4.94
N VAL A 184 3.14 -3.17 3.89
CA VAL A 184 1.76 -3.63 3.69
C VAL A 184 1.47 -4.68 4.75
N ARG A 185 0.24 -4.67 5.27
CA ARG A 185 -0.31 -5.75 6.08
C ARG A 185 -1.67 -6.16 5.55
N ARG A 186 -1.83 -7.45 5.30
CA ARG A 186 -3.06 -8.10 4.83
C ARG A 186 -3.30 -9.37 5.63
N PHE A 187 -4.54 -9.79 5.66
CA PHE A 187 -4.96 -11.03 6.31
C PHE A 187 -5.75 -11.87 5.34
N PHE A 188 -5.46 -13.15 5.34
CA PHE A 188 -6.13 -14.13 4.51
C PHE A 188 -6.64 -15.26 5.40
N GLN A 189 -7.92 -15.61 5.26
CA GLN A 189 -8.55 -16.65 6.05
C GLN A 189 -9.33 -17.60 5.16
N TYR A 190 -9.12 -18.90 5.35
CA TYR A 190 -9.80 -19.94 4.59
C TYR A 190 -10.05 -21.18 5.45
N ILE A 191 -10.98 -22.03 5.04
CA ILE A 191 -11.16 -23.37 5.60
C ILE A 191 -10.33 -24.34 4.74
N PRO A 192 -9.34 -25.06 5.30
CA PRO A 192 -8.55 -26.02 4.55
C PRO A 192 -9.43 -27.19 4.13
N ASN A 193 -9.37 -27.60 2.86
CA ASN A 193 -10.15 -28.73 2.37
C ASN A 193 -9.31 -30.02 2.43
N ASP A 194 -9.91 -31.12 2.88
CA ASP A 194 -9.24 -32.43 2.99
C ASP A 194 -9.08 -33.12 1.62
N LYS A 195 -9.76 -32.61 0.60
CA LYS A 195 -9.76 -33.12 -0.78
C LYS A 195 -9.20 -32.04 -1.71
N LEU A 196 -8.33 -32.45 -2.63
CA LEU A 196 -7.82 -31.68 -3.78
C LEU A 196 -8.94 -31.31 -4.79
N THR A 197 -10.10 -30.85 -4.31
CA THR A 197 -11.25 -30.42 -5.12
C THR A 197 -11.53 -28.95 -4.82
N THR A 198 -11.01 -28.13 -5.74
CA THR A 198 -11.34 -26.77 -6.22
C THR A 198 -12.01 -25.68 -5.38
N ASP A 199 -12.72 -25.94 -4.28
CA ASP A 199 -13.43 -24.87 -3.56
C ASP A 199 -12.94 -24.75 -2.11
N GLU A 200 -11.71 -24.26 -1.94
CA GLU A 200 -11.26 -23.77 -0.64
C GLU A 200 -12.15 -22.59 -0.23
N LYS A 201 -12.86 -22.71 0.91
CA LYS A 201 -13.83 -21.70 1.32
C LYS A 201 -13.13 -20.51 1.97
N ILE A 202 -12.92 -19.45 1.19
CA ILE A 202 -12.38 -18.18 1.67
C ILE A 202 -13.37 -17.53 2.64
N GLN A 203 -12.88 -17.08 3.80
CA GLN A 203 -13.61 -16.31 4.80
C GLN A 203 -13.18 -14.83 4.82
N LEU A 204 -11.92 -14.56 4.53
CA LEU A 204 -11.36 -13.21 4.38
C LEU A 204 -10.32 -13.21 3.25
N ASP A 205 -10.50 -12.36 2.26
CA ASP A 205 -9.90 -12.55 0.93
C ASP A 205 -8.61 -11.75 0.66
N GLY A 206 -7.94 -11.25 1.69
CA GLY A 206 -6.65 -10.56 1.55
C GLY A 206 -6.66 -9.30 0.66
N ASP A 207 -7.84 -8.81 0.27
CA ASP A 207 -8.05 -7.67 -0.60
C ASP A 207 -8.45 -6.42 0.18
N VAL A 208 -8.50 -5.30 -0.53
CA VAL A 208 -9.12 -4.06 -0.06
C VAL A 208 -10.44 -3.91 -0.80
N THR A 209 -11.52 -3.67 -0.06
CA THR A 209 -12.84 -3.48 -0.67
C THR A 209 -12.81 -2.33 -1.67
N GLU A 210 -13.64 -2.43 -2.71
CA GLU A 210 -13.65 -1.47 -3.83
C GLU A 210 -13.79 -0.01 -3.37
N GLN A 211 -14.62 0.21 -2.34
CA GLN A 211 -14.87 1.54 -1.74
C GLN A 211 -13.61 2.23 -1.22
N PHE A 212 -12.57 1.48 -0.84
CA PHE A 212 -11.34 2.01 -0.28
C PHE A 212 -10.12 1.78 -1.18
N ARG A 213 -10.29 1.21 -2.37
CA ARG A 213 -9.17 0.76 -3.21
C ARG A 213 -8.19 1.88 -3.59
N ASP A 214 -8.68 3.11 -3.69
CA ASP A 214 -7.86 4.29 -4.04
C ASP A 214 -7.25 4.99 -2.83
N ALA A 215 -7.69 4.64 -1.61
CA ALA A 215 -7.15 5.16 -0.36
C ALA A 215 -5.98 4.32 0.19
N TYR A 216 -5.83 3.08 -0.28
CA TYR A 216 -4.80 2.16 0.21
C TYR A 216 -3.70 1.93 -0.81
N PHE A 217 -2.48 1.84 -0.29
CA PHE A 217 -1.31 1.50 -1.08
C PHE A 217 -1.45 0.10 -1.72
N ARG A 218 -1.16 0.02 -3.02
CA ARG A 218 -1.17 -1.21 -3.83
C ARG A 218 0.28 -1.62 -4.10
N PRO A 219 0.84 -2.59 -3.38
CA PRO A 219 2.26 -2.91 -3.49
C PRO A 219 2.58 -3.57 -4.84
N THR A 220 3.85 -3.54 -5.20
CA THR A 220 4.44 -4.40 -6.22
C THR A 220 4.76 -5.77 -5.62
N PRO A 221 4.69 -6.89 -6.38
CA PRO A 221 5.12 -8.19 -5.90
C PRO A 221 6.62 -8.22 -5.57
N PHE A 222 7.43 -7.38 -6.21
CA PHE A 222 8.89 -7.41 -6.09
C PHE A 222 9.35 -6.76 -4.78
N THR A 223 9.31 -7.53 -3.70
CA THR A 223 9.64 -7.11 -2.33
C THR A 223 9.96 -8.35 -1.48
N THR A 224 10.38 -8.11 -0.23
CA THR A 224 10.46 -9.15 0.78
C THR A 224 9.09 -9.33 1.44
N TRP A 225 8.47 -10.48 1.21
CA TRP A 225 7.24 -10.90 1.86
C TRP A 225 7.53 -11.64 3.16
N ILE A 226 6.69 -11.39 4.15
CA ILE A 226 6.69 -12.03 5.46
C ILE A 226 5.32 -12.68 5.61
N ILE A 227 5.32 -14.01 5.65
CA ILE A 227 4.13 -14.82 5.82
C ILE A 227 4.19 -15.39 7.22
N SER A 228 3.12 -15.23 8.00
CA SER A 228 3.02 -15.87 9.32
C SER A 228 1.67 -16.52 9.54
N LEU A 229 1.69 -17.54 10.38
CA LEU A 229 0.54 -18.20 10.98
C LEU A 229 0.52 -17.81 12.48
N PRO A 230 -0.11 -16.68 12.85
CA PRO A 230 0.01 -16.11 14.19
C PRO A 230 -0.50 -17.05 15.29
N ASP A 231 0.29 -17.24 16.35
CA ASP A 231 -0.01 -18.13 17.49
C ASP A 231 -1.02 -17.56 18.49
N ASP A 232 -1.17 -16.25 18.49
CA ASP A 232 -2.16 -15.51 19.28
C ASP A 232 -3.60 -15.70 18.75
N ASN A 233 -3.76 -16.30 17.56
CA ASN A 233 -5.04 -16.73 17.04
C ASN A 233 -5.35 -18.17 17.51
N SER A 234 -6.44 -18.35 18.26
CA SER A 234 -6.83 -19.65 18.82
C SER A 234 -7.14 -20.72 17.76
N ASN A 235 -7.60 -20.35 16.56
CA ASN A 235 -7.80 -21.32 15.47
C ASN A 235 -6.45 -21.87 14.97
N ASN A 236 -5.43 -21.02 14.86
CA ASN A 236 -4.11 -21.42 14.36
C ASN A 236 -3.38 -22.40 15.29
N GLN A 237 -3.74 -22.48 16.57
CA GLN A 237 -3.18 -23.46 17.51
C GLN A 237 -3.63 -24.90 17.20
N ARG A 238 -4.71 -25.05 16.45
CA ARG A 238 -5.32 -26.33 16.08
C ARG A 238 -5.02 -26.73 14.63
N VAL A 239 -4.13 -25.99 13.96
CA VAL A 239 -3.66 -26.31 12.62
C VAL A 239 -2.52 -27.31 12.70
N ASP A 240 -2.67 -28.40 11.97
CA ASP A 240 -1.64 -29.41 11.76
C ASP A 240 -0.85 -29.07 10.47
N LEU A 241 0.45 -28.84 10.66
CA LEU A 241 1.38 -28.46 9.60
C LEU A 241 2.28 -29.65 9.15
N THR A 242 2.11 -30.85 9.71
CA THR A 242 3.00 -31.99 9.47
C THR A 242 3.05 -32.39 8.00
N ASN A 243 1.90 -32.32 7.31
CA ASN A 243 1.75 -32.78 5.93
C ASN A 243 1.86 -31.66 4.88
N ILE A 244 2.34 -30.47 5.25
CA ILE A 244 2.50 -29.39 4.27
C ILE A 244 3.55 -29.80 3.24
N THR A 245 3.17 -29.69 1.96
CA THR A 245 4.00 -30.02 0.80
C THR A 245 4.54 -28.79 0.08
N GLN A 246 3.82 -27.68 0.16
CA GLN A 246 4.21 -26.40 -0.42
C GLN A 246 3.42 -25.25 0.21
N ILE A 247 3.95 -24.04 0.10
CA ILE A 247 3.20 -22.80 0.34
C ILE A 247 2.95 -22.16 -1.03
N ARG A 248 1.68 -22.02 -1.40
CA ARG A 248 1.26 -21.42 -2.67
C ARG A 248 0.80 -19.99 -2.40
N VAL A 249 1.44 -19.03 -3.06
CA VAL A 249 1.09 -17.61 -2.96
C VAL A 249 0.43 -17.19 -4.27
N GLU A 250 -0.76 -16.63 -4.18
CA GLU A 250 -1.56 -16.20 -5.31
C GLU A 250 -1.69 -14.69 -5.31
N PHE A 251 -1.51 -14.11 -6.50
CA PHE A 251 -1.52 -12.68 -6.74
C PHE A 251 -2.58 -12.32 -7.77
N ALA A 252 -3.28 -11.21 -7.50
CA ALA A 252 -4.12 -10.54 -8.47
C ALA A 252 -3.97 -9.03 -8.36
N GLY A 253 -4.21 -8.33 -9.46
CA GLY A 253 -4.10 -6.88 -9.51
C GLY A 253 -4.07 -6.35 -10.94
N SER A 254 -3.20 -5.37 -11.18
CA SER A 254 -3.04 -4.73 -12.50
C SER A 254 -1.58 -4.63 -12.91
N ALA A 255 -1.33 -4.66 -14.22
CA ALA A 255 -0.01 -4.56 -14.81
C ALA A 255 -0.08 -3.98 -16.23
N ILE A 256 1.07 -3.61 -16.77
CA ILE A 256 1.24 -3.25 -18.18
C ILE A 256 1.93 -4.44 -18.86
N ALA A 257 1.46 -4.85 -20.04
CA ALA A 257 2.17 -5.88 -20.80
C ALA A 257 3.50 -5.30 -21.31
N SER A 258 4.61 -6.01 -21.05
CA SER A 258 5.98 -5.63 -21.44
C SER A 258 6.30 -5.98 -22.88
#